data_AF-A0A496P2M9-F1
#
_entry.id   AF-A0A496P2M9-F1
#
_cell.length_a   1.000
_cell.length_b   1.000
_cell.length_c   1.000
_cell.angle_alpha   90.00
_cell.angle_beta   90.00
_cell.angle_gamma   90.00
#
_symmetry.space_group_name_H-M   'P 1'
#
loop_
_entity.id
_entity.type
_entity.pdbx_description
1 polymer ?
#
loop_
_entity_poly.entity_id
_entity_poly.type
_entity_poly.pdbx_seq_one_letter_code
_entity_poly.pdbx_strand_id
1 'polypeptide(L)'
;MIGMAQSCKGGIALANYVMQDEKGYELLRNGLCGETPSEILNEMKVIQNLNQRAEKKTFSLVISPEKKEGQRLSDKELREITKDFMNKIGINPEKQQFIAFVHTEKAHKHIHIIANRVKEDGRLINDSHIGKRAQWAGHNVAKERGLTSAKEVMIDKIQNIERENDLDRTIKGVILKKHSSVMKMHPKSMEEYQKMMLDLGVEVVPTVNKQGQIQGHRMIDLATGKNFKASEIHRQLGLKNIMKEGIPFKNNDVKLTHGLIKTQNLALDLSMKIVKKLAKEIIREAGIGL
;
A
#
# COMPACT_ATOMS: atom_id res chain seq x y z
N MET A 1 -11.46 5.02 -2.22
CA MET A 1 -11.69 5.73 -3.49
C MET A 1 -10.43 6.36 -4.05
N ILE A 2 -10.09 5.99 -5.27
CA ILE A 2 -9.05 6.59 -6.12
C ILE A 2 -9.77 7.36 -7.23
N GLY A 3 -9.30 8.57 -7.53
CA GLY A 3 -9.72 9.35 -8.69
C GLY A 3 -8.52 9.66 -9.57
N MET A 4 -8.63 9.35 -10.86
CA MET A 4 -7.60 9.62 -11.87
C MET A 4 -8.22 10.32 -13.07
N ALA A 5 -7.46 11.23 -13.68
CA ALA A 5 -7.86 11.91 -14.89
C ALA A 5 -6.64 12.29 -15.72
N GLN A 6 -6.76 12.16 -17.04
CA GLN A 6 -5.75 12.53 -18.01
C GLN A 6 -6.39 13.13 -19.25
N SER A 7 -5.83 14.22 -19.77
CA SER A 7 -6.13 14.70 -21.12
C SER A 7 -5.26 13.97 -22.14
N CYS A 8 -5.87 13.52 -23.23
CA CYS A 8 -5.21 12.77 -24.30
C CYS A 8 -5.79 13.14 -25.67
N LYS A 9 -5.11 12.71 -26.74
CA LYS A 9 -5.63 12.86 -28.11
C LYS A 9 -6.95 12.10 -28.31
N GLY A 10 -7.18 11.06 -27.50
CA GLY A 10 -8.23 10.08 -27.74
C GLY A 10 -7.77 9.04 -28.76
N GLY A 11 -8.58 8.01 -28.98
CA GLY A 11 -8.28 6.98 -29.96
C GLY A 11 -9.02 5.69 -29.69
N ILE A 12 -9.08 4.84 -30.72
CA ILE A 12 -9.85 3.59 -30.68
C ILE A 12 -9.37 2.65 -29.59
N ALA A 13 -8.07 2.60 -29.30
CA ALA A 13 -7.52 1.78 -28.22
C ALA A 13 -8.06 2.18 -26.84
N LEU A 14 -8.25 3.49 -26.58
CA LEU A 14 -8.83 3.97 -25.33
C LEU A 14 -10.33 3.62 -25.26
N ALA A 15 -11.08 3.86 -26.34
CA ALA A 15 -12.50 3.54 -26.41
C ALA A 15 -12.75 2.04 -26.25
N ASN A 16 -12.00 1.20 -26.97
CA ASN A 16 -12.02 -0.25 -26.83
C ASN A 16 -11.59 -0.72 -25.44
N TYR A 17 -10.73 0.02 -24.74
CA TYR A 17 -10.36 -0.33 -23.38
C TYR A 17 -11.50 -0.03 -22.40
N VAL A 18 -12.19 1.10 -22.56
CA VAL A 18 -13.29 1.49 -21.66
C VAL A 18 -14.56 0.69 -21.93
N MET A 19 -14.93 0.51 -23.19
CA MET A 19 -16.15 -0.19 -23.62
C MET A 19 -15.85 -1.68 -23.85
N GLN A 20 -15.68 -2.44 -22.75
CA GLN A 20 -15.44 -3.88 -22.80
C GLN A 20 -16.55 -4.63 -22.07
N ASP A 21 -17.53 -5.11 -22.83
CA ASP A 21 -18.69 -5.83 -22.28
C ASP A 21 -18.29 -7.13 -21.57
N GLU A 22 -17.21 -7.77 -22.01
CA GLU A 22 -16.64 -8.95 -21.34
C GLU A 22 -16.14 -8.65 -19.92
N LYS A 23 -15.82 -7.38 -19.64
CA LYS A 23 -15.25 -6.93 -18.37
C LYS A 23 -16.25 -6.23 -17.48
N GLY A 24 -17.44 -5.91 -17.98
CA GLY A 24 -18.48 -5.25 -17.20
C GLY A 24 -19.59 -4.68 -18.06
N TYR A 25 -20.02 -3.46 -17.76
CA TYR A 25 -21.24 -2.91 -18.35
C TYR A 25 -21.21 -1.39 -18.40
N GLU A 26 -22.01 -0.82 -19.29
CA GLU A 26 -22.22 0.62 -19.31
C GLU A 26 -22.99 1.08 -18.06
N LEU A 27 -22.43 2.07 -17.37
CA LEU A 27 -23.09 2.71 -16.24
C LEU A 27 -23.99 3.85 -16.70
N LEU A 28 -23.46 4.82 -17.46
CA LEU A 28 -24.23 5.97 -17.94
C LEU A 28 -23.49 6.70 -19.07
N ARG A 29 -24.24 7.42 -19.89
CA ARG A 29 -23.73 8.27 -20.97
C ARG A 29 -24.51 9.58 -21.07
N ASN A 30 -23.94 10.57 -21.76
CA ASN A 30 -24.62 11.80 -22.15
C ASN A 30 -24.14 12.28 -23.53
N GLY A 31 -25.08 12.77 -24.35
CA GLY A 31 -24.80 13.37 -25.67
C GLY A 31 -24.18 12.43 -26.72
N LEU A 32 -24.41 11.13 -26.60
CA LEU A 32 -23.87 10.08 -27.46
C LEU A 32 -24.91 8.99 -27.72
N CYS A 33 -24.98 8.48 -28.95
CA CYS A 33 -25.93 7.45 -29.37
C CYS A 33 -25.27 6.18 -29.91
N GLY A 34 -24.02 6.27 -30.38
CA GLY A 34 -23.29 5.12 -30.95
C GLY A 34 -23.20 3.90 -30.02
N GLU A 35 -23.16 2.72 -30.61
CA GLU A 35 -23.08 1.44 -29.91
C GLU A 35 -21.65 0.90 -29.90
N THR A 36 -20.86 1.23 -30.93
CA THR A 36 -19.47 0.79 -31.02
C THR A 36 -18.48 1.86 -30.54
N PRO A 37 -17.28 1.46 -30.07
CA PRO A 37 -16.20 2.41 -29.74
C PRO A 37 -15.85 3.36 -30.89
N SER A 38 -15.93 2.88 -32.13
CA SER A 38 -15.68 3.69 -33.34
C SER A 38 -16.75 4.74 -33.56
N GLU A 39 -18.03 4.40 -33.41
CA GLU A 39 -19.16 5.33 -33.54
C GLU A 39 -19.10 6.41 -32.48
N ILE A 40 -18.92 6.03 -31.21
CA ILE A 40 -18.77 6.98 -30.09
C ILE A 40 -17.64 7.98 -30.37
N LEU A 41 -16.49 7.51 -30.82
CA LEU A 41 -15.37 8.40 -31.16
C LEU A 41 -15.67 9.31 -32.35
N ASN A 42 -16.41 8.81 -33.36
CA ASN A 42 -16.78 9.63 -34.50
C ASN A 42 -17.79 10.72 -34.13
N GLU A 43 -18.75 10.42 -33.24
CA GLU A 43 -19.66 11.43 -32.68
C GLU A 43 -18.90 12.48 -31.86
N MET A 44 -17.98 12.06 -30.98
CA MET A 44 -17.14 12.99 -30.23
C MET A 44 -16.30 13.87 -31.17
N LYS A 45 -15.77 13.31 -32.28
CA LYS A 45 -14.96 14.05 -33.25
C LYS A 45 -15.70 15.25 -33.86
N VAL A 46 -17.02 15.17 -34.04
CA VAL A 46 -17.83 16.28 -34.58
C VAL A 46 -17.65 17.53 -33.72
N ILE A 47 -17.81 17.42 -32.41
CA ILE A 47 -17.60 18.53 -31.47
C ILE A 47 -16.11 18.88 -31.34
N GLN A 48 -15.23 17.87 -31.36
CA GLN A 48 -13.79 18.10 -31.29
C GLN A 48 -13.23 18.92 -32.47
N ASN A 49 -13.85 18.84 -33.64
CA ASN A 49 -13.45 19.58 -34.83
C ASN A 49 -13.73 21.08 -34.74
N LEU A 50 -14.58 21.52 -33.80
CA LEU A 50 -14.79 22.93 -33.48
C LEU A 50 -13.51 23.59 -32.91
N ASN A 51 -12.56 22.79 -32.39
CA ASN A 51 -11.28 23.29 -31.92
C ASN A 51 -10.12 22.72 -32.75
N GLN A 52 -9.62 23.48 -33.72
CA GLN A 52 -8.52 23.03 -34.58
C GLN A 52 -7.11 23.15 -33.95
N ARG A 53 -6.98 23.84 -32.81
CA ARG A 53 -5.68 24.15 -32.20
C ARG A 53 -5.20 23.10 -31.21
N ALA A 54 -6.12 22.48 -30.48
CA ALA A 54 -5.76 21.56 -29.40
C ALA A 54 -5.46 20.14 -29.90
N GLU A 55 -4.36 19.55 -29.47
CA GLU A 55 -4.09 18.13 -29.73
C GLU A 55 -4.86 17.20 -28.79
N LYS A 56 -4.93 17.54 -27.50
CA LYS A 56 -5.58 16.71 -26.47
C LYS A 56 -7.04 17.10 -26.34
N LYS A 57 -7.94 16.37 -26.99
CA LYS A 57 -9.37 16.69 -27.06
C LYS A 57 -10.28 15.74 -26.30
N THR A 58 -9.71 14.74 -25.62
CA THR A 58 -10.44 13.74 -24.83
C THR A 58 -9.90 13.70 -23.41
N PHE A 59 -10.78 13.47 -22.44
CA PHE A 59 -10.42 13.07 -21.10
C PHE A 59 -10.62 11.56 -20.92
N SER A 60 -9.63 10.90 -20.34
CA SER A 60 -9.73 9.56 -19.77
C SER A 60 -9.76 9.69 -18.25
N LEU A 61 -10.83 9.20 -17.62
CA LEU A 61 -11.01 9.27 -16.18
C LEU A 61 -11.20 7.86 -15.61
N VAL A 62 -10.78 7.68 -14.37
CA VAL A 62 -11.02 6.46 -13.60
C VAL A 62 -11.46 6.82 -12.19
N ILE A 63 -12.54 6.21 -11.74
CA ILE A 63 -13.01 6.27 -10.35
C ILE A 63 -13.04 4.85 -9.82
N SER A 64 -12.32 4.60 -8.73
CA SER A 64 -12.28 3.27 -8.10
C SER A 64 -12.63 3.39 -6.63
N PRO A 65 -13.82 2.95 -6.18
CA PRO A 65 -14.12 2.76 -4.77
C PRO A 65 -13.10 1.85 -4.06
N GLU A 66 -13.09 1.86 -2.72
CA GLU A 66 -12.34 0.86 -1.95
C GLU A 66 -12.91 -0.53 -2.22
N LYS A 67 -12.09 -1.57 -2.07
CA LYS A 67 -12.40 -2.96 -2.41
C LYS A 67 -13.72 -3.46 -1.80
N LYS A 68 -13.87 -3.33 -0.49
CA LYS A 68 -15.03 -3.81 0.27
C LYS A 68 -16.26 -2.96 0.01
N GLU A 69 -16.05 -1.65 -0.15
CA GLU A 69 -17.12 -0.69 -0.42
C GLU A 69 -17.69 -0.86 -1.83
N GLY A 70 -16.81 -1.04 -2.83
CA GLY A 70 -17.19 -1.19 -4.23
C GLY A 70 -18.11 -2.37 -4.51
N GLN A 71 -18.03 -3.44 -3.72
CA GLN A 71 -18.93 -4.59 -3.82
C GLN A 71 -20.34 -4.28 -3.33
N ARG A 72 -20.49 -3.31 -2.41
CA ARG A 72 -21.78 -2.93 -1.79
C ARG A 72 -22.49 -1.81 -2.54
N LEU A 73 -21.75 -0.95 -3.23
CA LEU A 73 -22.33 0.19 -3.96
C LEU A 73 -23.25 -0.27 -5.10
N SER A 74 -24.47 0.25 -5.06
CA SER A 74 -25.49 0.11 -6.11
C SER A 74 -25.17 0.95 -7.34
N ASP A 75 -25.76 0.62 -8.49
CA ASP A 75 -25.58 1.41 -9.72
C ASP A 75 -26.06 2.85 -9.58
N LYS A 76 -27.08 3.09 -8.75
CA LYS A 76 -27.55 4.44 -8.47
C LYS A 76 -26.46 5.26 -7.77
N GLU A 77 -25.83 4.71 -6.74
CA GLU A 77 -24.74 5.37 -6.02
C GLU A 77 -23.51 5.56 -6.92
N LEU A 78 -23.18 4.57 -7.76
CA LEU A 78 -22.07 4.69 -8.72
C LEU A 78 -22.33 5.83 -9.71
N ARG A 79 -23.56 5.98 -10.23
CA ARG A 79 -23.94 7.10 -11.11
C ARG A 79 -23.78 8.45 -10.42
N GLU A 80 -24.23 8.57 -9.17
CA GLU A 80 -24.10 9.79 -8.38
C GLU A 80 -22.62 10.13 -8.11
N ILE A 81 -21.81 9.14 -7.72
CA ILE A 81 -20.36 9.28 -7.55
C ILE A 81 -19.69 9.76 -8.84
N THR A 82 -20.05 9.18 -9.99
CA THR A 82 -19.50 9.57 -11.29
C THR A 82 -19.82 11.02 -11.61
N LYS A 83 -21.07 11.44 -11.46
CA LYS A 83 -21.49 12.83 -11.73
C LYS A 83 -20.80 13.83 -10.81
N ASP A 84 -20.72 13.55 -9.52
CA ASP A 84 -20.07 14.44 -8.55
C ASP A 84 -18.58 14.56 -8.80
N PHE A 85 -17.92 13.44 -9.10
CA PHE A 85 -16.52 13.43 -9.46
C PHE A 85 -16.25 14.32 -10.68
N MET A 86 -17.04 14.14 -11.76
CA MET A 86 -16.94 14.95 -12.98
C MET A 86 -17.12 16.44 -12.67
N ASN A 87 -18.15 16.80 -11.89
CA ASN A 87 -18.40 18.18 -11.49
C ASN A 87 -17.22 18.79 -10.72
N LYS A 88 -16.64 18.06 -9.75
CA LYS A 88 -15.48 18.55 -8.97
C LYS A 88 -14.22 18.77 -9.82
N ILE A 89 -14.06 18.05 -10.93
CA ILE A 89 -12.98 18.29 -11.90
C ILE A 89 -13.36 19.24 -13.03
N GLY A 90 -14.51 19.91 -12.94
CA GLY A 90 -14.95 20.95 -13.87
C GLY A 90 -15.51 20.41 -15.20
N ILE A 91 -15.94 19.16 -15.22
CA ILE A 91 -16.68 18.55 -16.33
C ILE A 91 -18.14 18.48 -15.93
N ASN A 92 -19.01 19.22 -16.63
CA ASN A 92 -20.44 19.20 -16.36
C ASN A 92 -21.07 17.97 -17.04
N PRO A 93 -21.58 16.97 -16.30
CA PRO A 93 -22.11 15.74 -16.88
C PRO A 93 -23.40 15.96 -17.68
N GLU A 94 -24.14 17.05 -17.45
CA GLU A 94 -25.38 17.35 -18.18
C GLU A 94 -25.11 18.05 -19.52
N LYS A 95 -23.92 18.64 -19.70
CA LYS A 95 -23.55 19.39 -20.91
C LYS A 95 -22.47 18.71 -21.76
N GLN A 96 -21.61 17.89 -21.15
CA GLN A 96 -20.47 17.33 -21.84
C GLN A 96 -20.80 15.95 -22.41
N GLN A 97 -20.33 15.66 -23.62
CA GLN A 97 -20.39 14.30 -24.16
C GLN A 97 -19.49 13.38 -23.35
N PHE A 98 -20.03 12.29 -22.82
CA PHE A 98 -19.24 11.27 -22.13
C PHE A 98 -19.94 9.92 -22.11
N ILE A 99 -19.14 8.87 -21.88
CA ILE A 99 -19.60 7.52 -21.60
C ILE A 99 -18.80 6.94 -20.44
N ALA A 100 -19.49 6.27 -19.52
CA ALA A 100 -18.92 5.69 -18.30
C ALA A 100 -19.27 4.20 -18.23
N PHE A 101 -18.26 3.36 -18.04
CA PHE A 101 -18.36 1.90 -17.94
C PHE A 101 -17.89 1.44 -16.57
N VAL A 102 -18.62 0.50 -15.96
CA VAL A 102 -18.14 -0.26 -14.80
C VAL A 102 -17.37 -1.47 -15.31
N HIS A 103 -16.15 -1.64 -14.83
CA HIS A 103 -15.32 -2.82 -14.98
C HIS A 103 -15.34 -3.61 -13.67
N THR A 104 -15.64 -4.90 -13.77
CA THR A 104 -15.82 -5.85 -12.66
C THR A 104 -14.88 -7.05 -12.75
N GLU A 105 -13.94 -7.09 -13.71
CA GLU A 105 -13.07 -8.26 -13.92
C GLU A 105 -12.10 -8.52 -12.75
N LYS A 106 -11.89 -7.50 -11.91
CA LYS A 106 -11.14 -7.60 -10.66
C LYS A 106 -12.12 -7.64 -9.48
N ALA A 107 -11.62 -8.01 -8.30
CA ALA A 107 -12.40 -7.96 -7.07
C ALA A 107 -12.95 -6.56 -6.68
N HIS A 108 -12.65 -5.51 -7.47
CA HIS A 108 -12.99 -4.11 -7.25
C HIS A 108 -13.70 -3.56 -8.47
N LYS A 109 -14.84 -2.88 -8.27
CA LYS A 109 -15.48 -2.12 -9.33
C LYS A 109 -14.58 -0.92 -9.71
N HIS A 110 -14.34 -0.73 -10.99
CA HIS A 110 -13.66 0.43 -11.53
C HIS A 110 -14.57 1.12 -12.54
N ILE A 111 -14.82 2.42 -12.38
CA ILE A 111 -15.58 3.20 -13.37
C ILE A 111 -14.59 3.87 -14.30
N HIS A 112 -14.56 3.44 -15.55
CA HIS A 112 -13.79 4.06 -16.63
C HIS A 112 -14.67 5.03 -17.40
N ILE A 113 -14.19 6.25 -17.64
CA ILE A 113 -14.97 7.29 -18.29
C ILE A 113 -14.16 7.90 -19.43
N ILE A 114 -14.79 8.03 -20.59
CA ILE A 114 -14.28 8.85 -21.68
C ILE A 114 -15.20 10.05 -21.79
N ALA A 115 -14.65 11.25 -21.68
CA ALA A 115 -15.39 12.50 -21.86
C ALA A 115 -14.72 13.37 -22.91
N ASN A 116 -15.51 14.08 -23.70
CA ASN A 116 -14.98 15.07 -24.62
C ASN A 116 -14.45 16.28 -23.81
N ARG A 117 -13.27 16.80 -24.15
CA ARG A 117 -12.69 17.99 -23.51
C ARG A 117 -13.17 19.28 -24.19
N VAL A 118 -13.59 19.17 -25.45
CA VAL A 118 -14.11 20.27 -26.25
C VAL A 118 -15.59 20.44 -25.92
N LYS A 119 -15.99 21.65 -25.57
CA LYS A 119 -17.38 22.03 -25.34
C LYS A 119 -18.10 22.26 -26.67
N GLU A 120 -19.42 22.33 -26.63
CA GLU A 120 -20.26 22.62 -27.81
C GLU A 120 -19.93 23.97 -28.47
N ASP A 121 -19.36 24.92 -27.72
CA ASP A 121 -18.90 26.22 -28.25
C ASP A 121 -17.45 26.20 -28.77
N GLY A 122 -16.83 25.02 -28.88
CA GLY A 122 -15.46 24.83 -29.33
C GLY A 122 -14.38 25.19 -28.30
N ARG A 123 -14.73 25.73 -27.12
CA ARG A 123 -13.75 26.01 -26.06
C ARG A 123 -13.34 24.73 -25.35
N LEU A 124 -12.15 24.72 -24.77
CA LEU A 124 -11.64 23.59 -24.00
C LEU A 124 -12.01 23.70 -22.53
N ILE A 125 -12.32 22.57 -21.91
CA ILE A 125 -12.28 22.43 -20.46
C ILE A 125 -10.81 22.45 -20.01
N ASN A 126 -10.52 23.23 -18.97
CA ASN A 126 -9.19 23.35 -18.40
C ASN A 126 -8.71 21.99 -17.85
N ASP A 127 -7.56 21.55 -18.34
CA ASP A 127 -6.88 20.31 -17.94
C ASP A 127 -5.60 20.57 -17.11
N SER A 128 -5.36 21.81 -16.69
CA SER A 128 -4.25 22.16 -15.82
C SER A 128 -4.36 21.40 -14.52
N HIS A 129 -3.29 20.66 -14.17
CA HIS A 129 -3.23 19.84 -12.96
C HIS A 129 -4.38 18.83 -12.82
N ILE A 130 -4.99 18.38 -13.94
CA ILE A 130 -6.20 17.55 -13.91
C ILE A 130 -6.01 16.26 -13.11
N GLY A 131 -4.83 15.64 -13.15
CA GLY A 131 -4.52 14.46 -12.36
C GLY A 131 -4.56 14.72 -10.85
N LYS A 132 -3.97 15.84 -10.39
CA LYS A 132 -4.02 16.25 -8.98
C LYS A 132 -5.45 16.62 -8.57
N ARG A 133 -6.17 17.37 -9.42
CA ARG A 133 -7.58 17.73 -9.19
C ARG A 133 -8.47 16.49 -9.08
N ALA A 134 -8.24 15.47 -9.89
CA ALA A 134 -8.94 14.19 -9.83
C ALA A 134 -8.66 13.42 -8.54
N GLN A 135 -7.42 13.39 -8.06
CA GLN A 135 -7.10 12.78 -6.77
C GLN A 135 -7.86 13.46 -5.61
N TRP A 136 -7.89 14.80 -5.61
CA TRP A 136 -8.67 15.56 -4.63
C TRP A 136 -10.18 15.37 -4.76
N ALA A 137 -10.69 15.34 -6.00
CA ALA A 137 -12.10 15.07 -6.25
C ALA A 137 -12.50 13.69 -5.72
N GLY A 138 -11.71 12.64 -6.01
CA GLY A 138 -11.94 11.30 -5.49
C GLY A 138 -11.89 11.22 -3.96
N HIS A 139 -10.98 11.95 -3.33
CA HIS A 139 -10.95 12.07 -1.86
C HIS A 139 -12.20 12.76 -1.31
N ASN A 140 -12.59 13.90 -1.89
CA ASN A 140 -13.73 14.68 -1.41
C ASN A 140 -15.06 13.94 -1.62
N VAL A 141 -15.28 13.31 -2.77
CA VAL A 141 -16.47 12.49 -3.03
C VAL A 141 -16.56 11.33 -2.05
N ALA A 142 -15.45 10.66 -1.75
CA ALA A 142 -15.45 9.59 -0.76
C ALA A 142 -15.83 10.11 0.63
N LYS A 143 -15.17 11.20 1.07
CA LYS A 143 -15.42 11.80 2.37
C LYS A 143 -16.86 12.28 2.56
N GLU A 144 -17.43 12.94 1.55
CA GLU A 144 -18.82 13.41 1.55
C GLU A 144 -19.84 12.25 1.62
N ARG A 145 -19.41 11.02 1.32
CA ARG A 145 -20.24 9.81 1.31
C ARG A 145 -19.90 8.83 2.43
N GLY A 146 -19.02 9.22 3.36
CA GLY A 146 -18.55 8.31 4.43
C GLY A 146 -17.78 7.11 3.90
N LEU A 147 -17.21 7.20 2.70
CA LEU A 147 -16.39 6.17 2.06
C LEU A 147 -14.91 6.43 2.31
N THR A 148 -14.13 5.36 2.30
CA THR A 148 -12.68 5.39 2.53
C THR A 148 -11.98 5.97 1.31
N SER A 149 -11.16 7.01 1.45
CA SER A 149 -10.33 7.53 0.36
C SER A 149 -8.94 6.89 0.31
N ALA A 150 -8.31 6.85 -0.87
CA ALA A 150 -6.94 6.35 -0.99
C ALA A 150 -5.92 7.20 -0.21
N LYS A 151 -6.23 8.49 -0.02
CA LYS A 151 -5.41 9.42 0.76
C LYS A 151 -5.43 9.07 2.25
N GLU A 152 -6.60 8.77 2.82
CA GLU A 152 -6.71 8.33 4.23
C GLU A 152 -5.95 7.04 4.46
N VAL A 153 -6.13 6.04 3.59
CA VAL A 153 -5.37 4.77 3.66
C VAL A 153 -3.86 5.01 3.62
N MET A 154 -3.39 5.98 2.83
CA MET A 154 -1.97 6.33 2.77
C MET A 154 -1.51 6.99 4.07
N ILE A 155 -2.28 7.94 4.62
CA ILE A 155 -1.97 8.62 5.88
C ILE A 155 -1.91 7.62 7.03
N ASP A 156 -2.89 6.72 7.14
CA ASP A 156 -2.94 5.70 8.20
C ASP A 156 -1.72 4.78 8.15
N LYS A 157 -1.29 4.39 6.94
CA LYS A 157 -0.06 3.60 6.76
C LYS A 157 1.19 4.34 7.22
N ILE A 158 1.31 5.62 6.88
CA ILE A 158 2.46 6.44 7.29
C ILE A 158 2.49 6.54 8.82
N GLN A 159 1.36 6.87 9.44
CA GLN A 159 1.27 6.97 10.91
C GLN A 159 1.56 5.63 11.60
N ASN A 160 1.11 4.51 11.03
CA ASN A 160 1.42 3.19 11.57
C ASN A 160 2.92 2.90 11.51
N ILE A 161 3.57 3.21 10.39
CA ILE A 161 5.03 3.06 10.23
C ILE A 161 5.80 3.96 11.22
N GLU A 162 5.36 5.21 11.40
CA GLU A 162 5.96 6.13 12.37
C GLU A 162 5.84 5.59 13.80
N ARG A 163 4.65 5.12 14.20
CA ARG A 163 4.44 4.49 15.51
C ARG A 163 5.29 3.24 15.71
N GLU A 164 5.41 2.39 14.69
CA GLU A 164 6.31 1.23 14.73
C GLU A 164 7.78 1.62 14.90
N ASN A 165 8.23 2.67 14.19
CA ASN A 165 9.60 3.17 14.29
C ASN A 165 9.89 3.76 15.68
N ASP A 166 8.95 4.47 16.28
CA ASP A 166 9.10 5.04 17.62
C ASP A 166 9.12 3.95 18.70
N LEU A 167 8.31 2.90 18.54
CA LEU A 167 8.37 1.71 19.38
C LEU A 167 9.73 1.02 19.26
N ASP A 168 10.22 0.82 18.03
CA ASP A 168 11.54 0.22 17.78
C ASP A 168 12.67 1.06 18.38
N ARG A 169 12.60 2.40 18.32
CA ARG A 169 13.58 3.29 18.97
C ARG A 169 13.58 3.12 20.49
N THR A 170 12.39 2.98 21.08
CA THR A 170 12.22 2.78 22.52
C THR A 170 12.82 1.43 22.96
N ILE A 171 12.49 0.34 22.25
CA ILE A 171 13.01 -1.00 22.55
C ILE A 171 14.53 -1.02 22.39
N LYS A 172 15.06 -0.44 21.31
CA LYS A 172 16.51 -0.29 21.10
C LYS A 172 17.20 0.42 22.26
N GLY A 173 16.60 1.50 22.77
CA GLY A 173 17.09 2.22 23.95
C GLY A 173 17.11 1.36 25.22
N VAL A 174 16.08 0.54 25.44
CA VAL A 174 16.03 -0.41 26.57
C VAL A 174 17.11 -1.49 26.43
N ILE A 175 17.25 -2.09 25.26
CA ILE A 175 18.31 -3.09 24.99
C ILE A 175 19.70 -2.49 25.24
N LEU A 176 19.94 -1.25 24.80
CA LEU A 176 21.20 -0.54 25.03
C LEU A 176 21.48 -0.35 26.52
N LYS A 177 20.48 0.04 27.32
CA LYS A 177 20.62 0.16 28.79
C LYS A 177 20.93 -1.18 29.47
N LYS A 178 20.25 -2.26 29.05
CA LYS A 178 20.52 -3.62 29.52
C LYS A 178 21.96 -4.03 29.19
N HIS A 179 22.39 -3.81 27.95
CA HIS A 179 23.76 -4.02 27.51
C HIS A 179 24.77 -3.26 28.38
N SER A 180 24.59 -1.95 28.58
CA SER A 180 25.50 -1.16 29.41
C SER A 180 25.58 -1.67 30.85
N SER A 181 24.48 -2.19 31.40
CA SER A 181 24.45 -2.78 32.75
C SER A 181 25.24 -4.09 32.80
N VAL A 182 25.10 -4.94 31.79
CA VAL A 182 25.88 -6.18 31.65
C VAL A 182 27.37 -5.89 31.49
N MET A 183 27.75 -4.93 30.65
CA MET A 183 29.17 -4.60 30.42
C MET A 183 29.86 -4.08 31.69
N LYS A 184 29.14 -3.37 32.58
CA LYS A 184 29.67 -2.94 33.90
C LYS A 184 29.96 -4.11 34.84
N MET A 185 29.35 -5.27 34.63
CA MET A 185 29.64 -6.48 35.39
C MET A 185 30.84 -7.26 34.86
N HIS A 186 31.49 -6.76 33.79
CA HIS A 186 32.69 -7.33 33.20
C HIS A 186 32.59 -8.84 32.88
N PRO A 187 31.65 -9.24 31.99
CA PRO A 187 31.54 -10.64 31.58
C PRO A 187 32.85 -11.14 30.95
N LYS A 188 33.25 -12.37 31.27
CA LYS A 188 34.55 -12.94 30.91
C LYS A 188 34.51 -13.74 29.61
N SER A 189 33.33 -14.05 29.09
CA SER A 189 33.14 -14.76 27.83
C SER A 189 31.85 -14.32 27.13
N MET A 190 31.74 -14.65 25.83
CA MET A 190 30.50 -14.41 25.12
C MET A 190 29.33 -15.19 25.72
N GLU A 191 29.54 -16.44 26.16
CA GLU A 191 28.50 -17.25 26.76
C GLU A 191 27.95 -16.59 28.04
N GLU A 192 28.84 -16.02 28.86
CA GLU A 192 28.47 -15.28 30.06
C GLU A 192 27.70 -14.00 29.70
N TYR A 193 28.16 -13.25 28.68
CA TYR A 193 27.44 -12.09 28.16
C TYR A 193 26.03 -12.46 27.65
N GLN A 194 25.91 -13.56 26.89
CA GLN A 194 24.63 -14.06 26.36
C GLN A 194 23.69 -14.44 27.49
N LYS A 195 24.18 -15.15 28.51
CA LYS A 195 23.39 -15.54 29.68
C LYS A 195 22.90 -14.32 30.46
N MET A 196 23.77 -13.37 30.75
CA MET A 196 23.41 -12.16 31.50
C MET A 196 22.43 -11.27 30.72
N MET A 197 22.56 -11.18 29.40
CA MET A 197 21.57 -10.49 28.57
C MET A 197 20.24 -11.25 28.53
N LEU A 198 20.28 -12.59 28.49
CA LEU A 198 19.09 -13.44 28.52
C LEU A 198 18.33 -13.30 29.85
N ASP A 199 19.04 -13.23 30.98
CA ASP A 199 18.46 -12.98 32.31
C ASP A 199 17.76 -11.60 32.37
N LEU A 200 18.22 -10.64 31.57
CA LEU A 200 17.55 -9.35 31.37
C LEU A 200 16.47 -9.37 30.26
N GLY A 201 16.11 -10.55 29.77
CA GLY A 201 15.07 -10.75 28.77
C GLY A 201 15.48 -10.37 27.34
N VAL A 202 16.78 -10.39 27.03
CA VAL A 202 17.29 -10.13 25.67
C VAL A 202 18.17 -11.29 25.21
N GLU A 203 17.71 -12.03 24.22
CA GLU A 203 18.49 -13.11 23.62
C GLU A 203 19.50 -12.54 22.62
N VAL A 204 20.75 -13.02 22.69
CA VAL A 204 21.84 -12.57 21.83
C VAL A 204 22.28 -13.69 20.89
N VAL A 205 21.95 -13.55 19.61
CA VAL A 205 22.11 -14.60 18.61
C VAL A 205 23.21 -14.26 17.60
N PRO A 206 24.34 -14.99 17.57
CA PRO A 206 25.39 -14.78 16.59
C PRO A 206 24.90 -14.98 15.15
N THR A 207 25.41 -14.18 14.22
CA THR A 207 25.14 -14.32 12.79
C THR A 207 26.41 -14.78 12.08
N VAL A 208 26.31 -15.86 11.30
CA VAL A 208 27.42 -16.43 10.52
C VAL A 208 27.27 -16.15 9.03
N ASN A 209 28.42 -16.02 8.35
CA ASN A 209 28.48 -15.98 6.91
C ASN A 209 28.40 -17.39 6.30
N LYS A 210 28.35 -17.49 4.97
CA LYS A 210 28.30 -18.78 4.24
C LYS A 210 29.53 -19.67 4.47
N GLN A 211 30.64 -19.10 4.94
CA GLN A 211 31.89 -19.80 5.25
C GLN A 211 31.94 -20.24 6.74
N GLY A 212 30.86 -20.03 7.51
CA GLY A 212 30.76 -20.40 8.91
C GLY A 212 31.44 -19.43 9.89
N GLN A 213 31.94 -18.28 9.42
CA GLN A 213 32.57 -17.27 10.26
C GLN A 213 31.54 -16.29 10.81
N ILE A 214 31.71 -15.88 12.07
CA ILE A 214 30.80 -14.93 12.71
C ILE A 214 31.01 -13.53 12.12
N GLN A 215 29.93 -12.94 11.62
CA GLN A 215 29.91 -11.60 11.04
C GLN A 215 29.30 -10.55 11.99
N GLY A 216 28.51 -10.98 12.98
CA GLY A 216 27.85 -10.11 13.93
C GLY A 216 26.94 -10.89 14.87
N HIS A 217 25.98 -10.21 15.48
CA HIS A 217 24.92 -10.83 16.25
C HIS A 217 23.64 -9.99 16.20
N ARG A 218 22.53 -10.62 16.57
CA ARG A 218 21.22 -10.00 16.72
C ARG A 218 20.82 -9.98 18.19
N MET A 219 20.00 -9.01 18.55
CA MET A 219 19.40 -8.88 19.87
C MET A 219 17.89 -9.07 19.71
N ILE A 220 17.34 -10.06 20.40
CA ILE A 220 15.92 -10.38 20.40
C ILE A 220 15.36 -9.99 21.77
N ASP A 221 14.51 -8.97 21.82
CA ASP A 221 13.80 -8.65 23.06
C ASP A 221 12.67 -9.68 23.25
N LEU A 222 12.72 -10.44 24.34
CA LEU A 222 11.78 -11.54 24.58
C LEU A 222 10.37 -11.05 24.95
N ALA A 223 10.24 -9.81 25.46
CA ALA A 223 8.94 -9.26 25.81
C ALA A 223 8.14 -8.87 24.58
N THR A 224 8.79 -8.28 23.57
CA THR A 224 8.11 -7.87 22.33
C THR A 224 8.32 -8.82 21.14
N GLY A 225 9.25 -9.78 21.25
CA GLY A 225 9.68 -10.65 20.16
C GLY A 225 10.42 -9.94 19.02
N LYS A 226 10.84 -8.67 19.23
CA LYS A 226 11.48 -7.86 18.18
C LYS A 226 12.95 -8.26 18.04
N ASN A 227 13.38 -8.41 16.80
CA ASN A 227 14.72 -8.88 16.45
C ASN A 227 15.48 -7.79 15.70
N PHE A 228 16.55 -7.28 16.31
CA PHE A 228 17.37 -6.21 15.74
C PHE A 228 18.79 -6.67 15.48
N LYS A 229 19.40 -6.20 14.40
CA LYS A 229 20.86 -6.32 14.25
C LYS A 229 21.52 -5.45 15.32
N ALA A 230 22.48 -5.99 16.05
CA ALA A 230 23.08 -5.29 17.20
C ALA A 230 23.67 -3.91 16.83
N SER A 231 24.32 -3.80 15.66
CA SER A 231 24.86 -2.53 15.16
C SER A 231 23.80 -1.49 14.75
N GLU A 232 22.55 -1.90 14.49
CA GLU A 232 21.42 -0.99 14.22
C GLU A 232 20.79 -0.43 15.50
N ILE A 233 21.08 -1.05 16.65
CA ILE A 233 20.70 -0.55 17.98
C ILE A 233 21.69 0.54 18.39
N HIS A 234 22.97 0.19 18.44
CA HIS A 234 24.05 1.11 18.73
C HIS A 234 25.40 0.51 18.31
N ARG A 235 26.38 1.35 17.97
CA ARG A 235 27.72 0.89 17.59
C ARG A 235 28.39 0.06 18.67
N GLN A 236 28.18 0.37 19.96
CA GLN A 236 28.79 -0.36 21.09
C GLN A 236 28.34 -1.83 21.15
N LEU A 237 27.10 -2.12 20.75
CA LEU A 237 26.64 -3.51 20.64
C LEU A 237 27.22 -4.23 19.42
N GLY A 238 28.00 -3.56 18.56
CA GLY A 238 28.68 -4.24 17.46
C GLY A 238 29.71 -5.26 17.97
N LEU A 239 29.78 -6.43 17.33
CA LEU A 239 30.70 -7.51 17.70
C LEU A 239 32.15 -7.05 17.89
N LYS A 240 32.65 -6.19 17.00
CA LYS A 240 34.01 -5.62 17.10
C LYS A 240 34.24 -4.83 18.39
N ASN A 241 33.22 -4.14 18.89
CA ASN A 241 33.33 -3.32 20.10
C ASN A 241 33.18 -4.18 21.36
N ILE A 242 32.27 -5.15 21.36
CA ILE A 242 32.17 -6.16 22.44
C ILE A 242 33.51 -6.91 22.61
N MET A 243 34.17 -7.28 21.51
CA MET A 243 35.50 -7.91 21.54
C MET A 243 36.61 -6.97 22.06
N LYS A 244 36.54 -5.67 21.77
CA LYS A 244 37.51 -4.67 22.27
C LYS A 244 37.39 -4.44 23.76
N GLU A 245 36.19 -4.59 24.32
CA GLU A 245 35.91 -4.49 25.75
C GLU A 245 36.35 -5.74 26.54
N GLY A 246 37.14 -6.64 25.93
CA GLY A 246 37.77 -7.76 26.62
C GLY A 246 36.93 -9.03 26.70
N ILE A 247 35.86 -9.16 25.92
CA ILE A 247 35.04 -10.37 25.84
C ILE A 247 35.54 -11.25 24.68
N PRO A 248 36.32 -12.32 24.93
CA PRO A 248 36.82 -13.20 23.89
C PRO A 248 35.69 -14.06 23.31
N PHE A 249 35.73 -14.28 21.99
CA PHE A 249 34.80 -15.16 21.28
C PHE A 249 35.58 -16.35 20.68
N LYS A 250 35.21 -17.58 21.04
CA LYS A 250 35.78 -18.80 20.43
C LYS A 250 34.96 -19.22 19.21
N ASN A 251 35.61 -19.44 18.07
CA ASN A 251 34.96 -19.83 16.81
C ASN A 251 34.30 -21.23 16.85
N ASN A 252 34.65 -22.07 17.83
CA ASN A 252 34.22 -23.47 17.87
C ASN A 252 32.81 -23.70 18.47
N ASP A 253 32.19 -22.71 19.10
CA ASP A 253 30.92 -22.88 19.84
C ASP A 253 29.65 -22.69 18.97
N VAL A 254 29.81 -22.44 17.67
CA VAL A 254 28.70 -22.06 16.76
C VAL A 254 27.97 -23.27 16.15
N LYS A 255 28.57 -24.47 16.16
CA LYS A 255 27.98 -25.65 15.50
C LYS A 255 26.77 -26.24 16.24
N LEU A 256 26.71 -26.16 17.57
CA LEU A 256 25.60 -26.67 18.37
C LEU A 256 24.40 -25.72 18.40
N THR A 257 24.64 -24.41 18.38
CA THR A 257 23.60 -23.38 18.45
C THR A 257 22.82 -23.24 17.13
N HIS A 258 23.45 -23.48 15.97
CA HIS A 258 22.79 -23.34 14.67
C HIS A 258 21.65 -24.36 14.44
N GLY A 259 21.76 -25.58 15.00
CA GLY A 259 20.70 -26.60 14.93
C GLY A 259 19.50 -26.30 15.83
N LEU A 260 19.76 -25.79 17.05
CA LEU A 260 18.73 -25.42 18.03
C LEU A 260 17.98 -24.13 17.63
N ILE A 261 18.69 -23.12 17.11
CA ILE A 261 18.08 -21.87 16.65
C ILE A 261 17.22 -22.09 15.40
N LYS A 262 17.63 -22.97 14.48
CA LYS A 262 16.86 -23.28 13.28
C LYS A 262 15.57 -24.02 13.63
N THR A 263 15.61 -24.93 14.61
CA THR A 263 14.43 -25.67 15.08
C THR A 263 13.48 -24.82 15.91
N GLN A 264 13.97 -23.95 16.80
CA GLN A 264 13.13 -22.98 17.54
C GLN A 264 12.49 -21.94 16.62
N ASN A 265 13.22 -21.38 15.65
CA ASN A 265 12.61 -20.44 14.69
C ASN A 265 11.60 -21.13 13.78
N LEU A 266 11.83 -22.39 13.39
CA LEU A 266 10.82 -23.18 12.68
C LEU A 266 9.57 -23.39 13.54
N ALA A 267 9.74 -23.71 14.83
CA ALA A 267 8.64 -23.92 15.76
C ALA A 267 7.85 -22.62 16.06
N LEU A 268 8.53 -21.47 16.18
CA LEU A 268 7.92 -20.14 16.30
C LEU A 268 7.18 -19.74 15.03
N ASP A 269 7.75 -19.98 13.84
CA ASP A 269 7.07 -19.68 12.57
C ASP A 269 5.86 -20.61 12.34
N LEU A 270 5.98 -21.89 12.73
CA LEU A 270 4.89 -22.85 12.64
C LEU A 270 3.76 -22.51 13.63
N SER A 271 4.09 -22.17 14.87
CA SER A 271 3.10 -21.74 15.87
C SER A 271 2.42 -20.44 15.44
N MET A 272 3.16 -19.44 14.91
CA MET A 272 2.53 -18.24 14.34
C MET A 272 1.63 -18.53 13.14
N LYS A 273 1.99 -19.49 12.27
CA LYS A 273 1.13 -19.94 11.16
C LYS A 273 -0.14 -20.61 11.66
N ILE A 274 -0.03 -21.46 12.69
CA ILE A 274 -1.18 -22.12 13.33
C ILE A 274 -2.08 -21.06 13.99
N VAL A 275 -1.52 -20.12 14.74
CA VAL A 275 -2.26 -19.01 15.37
C VAL A 275 -2.97 -18.15 14.32
N LYS A 276 -2.30 -17.81 13.21
CA LYS A 276 -2.94 -17.07 12.10
C LYS A 276 -4.05 -17.87 11.42
N LYS A 277 -3.91 -19.19 11.32
CA LYS A 277 -4.93 -20.07 10.74
C LYS A 277 -6.16 -20.17 11.65
N LEU A 278 -5.95 -20.40 12.95
CA LEU A 278 -7.00 -20.39 13.98
C LEU A 278 -7.71 -19.05 14.06
N ALA A 279 -6.97 -17.93 14.04
CA ALA A 279 -7.57 -16.60 14.01
C ALA A 279 -8.46 -16.39 12.77
N LYS A 280 -8.03 -16.87 11.60
CA LYS A 280 -8.86 -16.83 10.37
C LYS A 280 -10.10 -17.72 10.47
N GLU A 281 -10.00 -18.90 11.09
CA GLU A 281 -11.13 -19.80 11.29
C GLU A 281 -12.14 -19.23 12.29
N ILE A 282 -11.68 -18.65 13.41
CA ILE A 282 -12.53 -17.98 14.39
C ILE A 282 -13.24 -16.79 13.77
N ILE A 283 -12.56 -15.98 12.95
CA ILE A 283 -13.19 -14.86 12.22
C ILE A 283 -14.25 -15.37 11.24
N ARG A 284 -14.00 -16.51 10.57
CA ARG A 284 -14.96 -17.16 9.66
C ARG A 284 -16.18 -17.72 10.40
N GLU A 285 -15.98 -18.34 11.56
CA GLU A 285 -17.05 -18.93 12.39
C GLU A 285 -17.88 -17.87 13.13
N ALA A 286 -17.26 -16.76 13.54
CA ALA A 286 -17.95 -15.66 14.22
C ALA A 286 -18.81 -14.80 13.28
N GLY A 287 -18.87 -15.10 11.97
CA GLY A 287 -19.64 -14.32 11.00
C GLY A 287 -19.17 -12.87 10.83
N ILE A 288 -17.99 -12.53 11.35
CA ILE A 288 -17.38 -11.21 11.21
C ILE A 288 -16.74 -11.17 9.83
N GLY A 289 -17.58 -10.93 8.82
CA GLY A 289 -17.18 -10.90 7.42
C GLY A 289 -16.07 -9.88 7.17
N LEU A 290 -14.97 -10.35 6.58
CA LEU A 290 -13.91 -9.51 6.02
C LEU A 290 -14.49 -8.57 4.97
#